data_AF-A0A2V8ZX52-F1
#
_entry.id   AF-A0A2V8ZX52-F1
#
_cell.length_a   1.000
_cell.length_b   1.000
_cell.length_c   1.000
_cell.angle_alpha   90.00
_cell.angle_beta   90.00
_cell.angle_gamma   90.00
#
_symmetry.space_group_name_H-M   'P 1'
#
loop_
_entity.id
_entity.type
_entity.pdbx_description
1 polymer ?
#
loop_
_entity_poly.entity_id
_entity_poly.type
_entity_poly.pdbx_seq_one_letter_code
_entity_poly.pdbx_strand_id
1 'polypeptide(L)'
;MRHSLLFVFCFLLLSASGLGQSSTSESQGIQALVAEVRQLRKDLQATNGNALKAQILLYRLQAQEAAVARVSGHLNDVRARLAEAQDRRRAVTASLKRNEEFIDNAGTTEISPADRKQVQSEISRLKAELESLAAEEQQRQSAEMEAEEQLRTEQAKLSGLEDRMDRLEKELDNPR
;
A
#
# COMPACT_ATOMS: atom_id res chain seq x y z
N MET A 1 -70.69 -81.80 8.63
CA MET A 1 -69.89 -80.74 9.28
C MET A 1 -68.45 -81.22 9.45
N ARG A 2 -67.62 -81.09 8.41
CA ARG A 2 -66.16 -81.33 8.47
C ARG A 2 -65.39 -80.52 7.40
N HIS A 3 -66.01 -79.43 6.93
CA HIS A 3 -65.42 -78.45 6.00
C HIS A 3 -65.13 -77.10 6.69
N SER A 4 -65.39 -77.00 8.00
CA SER A 4 -65.24 -75.75 8.76
C SER A 4 -63.86 -75.54 9.41
N LEU A 5 -62.91 -76.46 9.18
CA LEU A 5 -61.52 -76.36 9.69
C LEU A 5 -60.52 -75.88 8.63
N LEU A 6 -60.91 -75.80 7.36
CA LEU A 6 -60.06 -75.30 6.27
C LEU A 6 -60.16 -73.78 6.05
N PHE A 7 -61.15 -73.11 6.65
CA PHE A 7 -61.33 -71.66 6.48
C PHE A 7 -60.48 -70.82 7.44
N VAL A 8 -59.95 -71.41 8.52
CA VAL A 8 -59.12 -70.70 9.50
C VAL A 8 -57.64 -70.64 9.08
N PHE A 9 -57.20 -71.48 8.14
CA PHE A 9 -55.80 -71.51 7.70
C PHE A 9 -55.49 -70.59 6.51
N CYS A 10 -56.51 -70.07 5.81
CA CYS A 10 -56.32 -69.16 4.66
C CYS A 10 -56.21 -67.67 5.03
N PHE A 11 -56.38 -67.29 6.30
CA PHE A 11 -56.21 -65.90 6.76
C PHE A 11 -54.81 -65.60 7.34
N LEU A 12 -53.85 -66.52 7.16
CA LEU A 12 -52.47 -66.41 7.64
C LEU A 12 -51.46 -66.01 6.55
N LEU A 13 -51.91 -65.60 5.36
CA LEU A 13 -51.00 -65.31 4.24
C LEU A 13 -51.31 -64.00 3.48
N LEU A 14 -52.10 -63.08 4.05
CA LEU A 14 -52.42 -61.81 3.39
C LEU A 14 -52.11 -60.57 4.25
N SER A 15 -50.94 -60.57 4.89
CA SER A 15 -50.39 -59.36 5.54
C SER A 15 -48.86 -59.35 5.41
N ALA A 16 -48.37 -59.39 4.17
CA ALA A 16 -46.96 -59.19 3.84
C ALA A 16 -46.86 -58.24 2.65
N SER A 17 -47.27 -56.98 2.83
CA SER A 17 -46.99 -55.90 1.89
C SER A 17 -46.92 -54.60 2.69
N GLY A 18 -45.71 -54.19 3.09
CA GLY A 18 -45.55 -52.91 3.79
C GLY A 18 -44.22 -52.60 4.47
N LEU A 19 -43.22 -53.49 4.50
CA LEU A 19 -41.90 -53.22 5.11
C LEU A 19 -40.76 -53.19 4.07
N GLY A 20 -41.01 -52.55 2.92
CA GLY A 20 -40.01 -52.40 1.86
C GLY A 20 -39.62 -50.96 1.52
N GLN A 21 -40.23 -49.94 2.15
CA GLN A 21 -40.01 -48.53 1.78
C GLN A 21 -39.23 -47.69 2.80
N SER A 22 -39.01 -48.16 4.04
CA SER A 22 -38.24 -47.38 5.03
C SER A 22 -36.74 -47.41 4.76
N SER A 23 -36.18 -48.56 4.35
CA SER A 23 -34.74 -48.71 4.08
C SER A 23 -34.25 -47.82 2.93
N THR A 24 -35.06 -47.65 1.88
CA THR A 24 -34.71 -46.79 0.73
C THR A 24 -34.82 -45.30 1.07
N SER A 25 -35.84 -44.91 1.83
CA SER A 25 -36.05 -43.51 2.27
C SER A 25 -35.02 -43.06 3.31
N GLU A 26 -34.66 -43.93 4.24
CA GLU A 26 -33.66 -43.67 5.28
C GLU A 26 -32.24 -43.62 4.68
N SER A 27 -31.94 -44.50 3.72
CA SER A 27 -30.68 -44.44 2.95
C SER A 27 -30.56 -43.16 2.11
N GLN A 28 -31.66 -42.69 1.51
CA GLN A 28 -31.70 -41.40 0.81
C GLN A 28 -31.50 -40.22 1.77
N GLY A 29 -32.09 -40.25 2.96
CA GLY A 29 -31.89 -39.23 4.00
C GLY A 29 -30.45 -39.16 4.50
N ILE A 30 -29.81 -40.31 4.73
CA ILE A 30 -28.39 -40.39 5.13
C ILE A 30 -27.48 -39.89 4.01
N GLN A 31 -27.76 -40.22 2.74
CA GLN A 31 -26.99 -39.68 1.61
C GLN A 31 -27.13 -38.17 1.48
N ALA A 32 -28.32 -37.61 1.70
CA ALA A 32 -28.55 -36.17 1.69
C ALA A 32 -27.72 -35.47 2.78
N LEU A 33 -27.73 -35.97 4.02
CA LEU A 33 -26.93 -35.45 5.13
C LEU A 33 -25.42 -35.51 4.83
N VAL A 34 -24.92 -36.61 4.26
CA VAL A 34 -23.50 -36.71 3.88
C VAL A 34 -23.13 -35.72 2.78
N ALA A 35 -24.04 -35.48 1.82
CA ALA A 35 -23.84 -34.45 0.80
C ALA A 35 -23.80 -33.05 1.42
N GLU A 36 -24.70 -32.76 2.35
CA GLU A 36 -24.77 -31.47 3.06
C GLU A 36 -23.51 -31.23 3.92
N VAL A 37 -23.03 -32.23 4.65
CA VAL A 37 -21.77 -32.13 5.43
C VAL A 37 -20.55 -31.95 4.52
N ARG A 38 -20.51 -32.62 3.36
CA ARG A 38 -19.45 -32.41 2.37
C ARG A 38 -19.50 -31.00 1.80
N GLN A 39 -20.68 -30.46 1.55
CA GLN A 39 -20.87 -29.09 1.10
C GLN A 39 -20.40 -28.12 2.19
N LEU A 40 -20.88 -28.29 3.43
CA LEU A 40 -20.48 -27.47 4.57
C LEU A 40 -18.96 -27.47 4.78
N ARG A 41 -18.30 -28.61 4.61
CA ARG A 41 -16.83 -28.70 4.71
C ARG A 41 -16.15 -27.88 3.61
N LYS A 42 -16.64 -27.94 2.37
CA LYS A 42 -16.10 -27.15 1.26
C LYS A 42 -16.29 -25.66 1.52
N ASP A 43 -17.48 -25.26 1.96
CA ASP A 43 -17.80 -23.87 2.28
C ASP A 43 -16.88 -23.36 3.40
N LEU A 44 -16.71 -24.15 4.47
CA LEU A 44 -15.84 -23.80 5.59
C LEU A 44 -14.36 -23.70 5.16
N GLN A 45 -13.88 -24.60 4.31
CA GLN A 45 -12.53 -24.52 3.74
C GLN A 45 -12.35 -23.26 2.88
N ALA A 46 -13.35 -22.89 2.08
CA ALA A 46 -13.32 -21.68 1.26
C ALA A 46 -13.32 -20.41 2.14
N THR A 47 -14.21 -20.32 3.13
CA THR A 47 -14.27 -19.19 4.07
C THR A 47 -12.97 -19.03 4.85
N ASN A 48 -12.40 -20.12 5.37
CA ASN A 48 -11.14 -20.06 6.12
C ASN A 48 -9.96 -19.64 5.23
N GLY A 49 -9.91 -20.13 3.98
CA GLY A 49 -8.91 -19.71 3.01
C GLY A 49 -9.00 -18.22 2.67
N ASN A 50 -10.21 -17.69 2.51
CA ASN A 50 -10.42 -16.27 2.22
C ASN A 50 -10.14 -15.37 3.43
N ALA A 51 -10.46 -15.81 4.64
CA ALA A 51 -10.12 -15.10 5.87
C ALA A 51 -8.60 -14.94 6.05
N LEU A 52 -7.82 -16.00 5.80
CA LEU A 52 -6.36 -15.93 5.85
C LEU A 52 -5.79 -15.00 4.78
N LYS A 53 -6.34 -15.02 3.55
CA LYS A 53 -5.96 -14.08 2.49
C LYS A 53 -6.24 -12.63 2.91
N ALA A 54 -7.40 -12.35 3.49
CA ALA A 54 -7.77 -11.02 3.98
C ALA A 54 -6.78 -10.54 5.04
N GLN A 55 -6.44 -11.38 6.02
CA GLN A 55 -5.50 -11.04 7.07
C GLN A 55 -4.10 -10.72 6.53
N ILE A 56 -3.62 -11.50 5.55
CA ILE A 56 -2.32 -11.25 4.89
C ILE A 56 -2.35 -9.92 4.11
N LEU A 57 -3.43 -9.64 3.37
CA LEU A 57 -3.56 -8.38 2.62
C LEU A 57 -3.63 -7.19 3.55
N LEU A 58 -4.38 -7.26 4.64
CA LEU A 58 -4.45 -6.20 5.66
C LEU A 58 -3.09 -5.91 6.28
N TYR A 59 -2.34 -6.95 6.68
CA TYR A 59 -1.00 -6.76 7.22
C TYR A 59 -0.06 -6.10 6.21
N ARG A 60 -0.14 -6.50 4.93
CA ARG A 60 0.65 -5.89 3.86
C ARG A 60 0.24 -4.45 3.60
N LEU A 61 -1.06 -4.13 3.64
CA LEU A 61 -1.58 -2.78 3.49
C LEU A 61 -1.02 -1.88 4.59
N GLN A 62 -1.13 -2.28 5.85
CA GLN A 62 -0.60 -1.53 6.99
C GLN A 62 0.91 -1.29 6.88
N ALA A 63 1.67 -2.32 6.50
CA ALA A 63 3.11 -2.20 6.29
C ALA A 63 3.44 -1.24 5.12
N GLN A 64 2.64 -1.26 4.06
CA GLN A 64 2.80 -0.41 2.89
C GLN A 64 2.42 1.06 3.18
N GLU A 65 1.34 1.31 3.92
CA GLU A 65 0.96 2.65 4.40
C GLU A 65 2.07 3.24 5.29
N ALA A 66 2.64 2.43 6.19
CA ALA A 66 3.79 2.84 7.00
C ALA A 66 5.05 3.10 6.15
N ALA A 67 5.26 2.35 5.06
CA ALA A 67 6.34 2.62 4.13
C ALA A 67 6.13 3.97 3.43
N VAL A 68 4.94 4.22 2.86
CA VAL A 68 4.56 5.49 2.22
C VAL A 68 4.74 6.66 3.18
N ALA A 69 4.24 6.56 4.42
CA ALA A 69 4.39 7.62 5.41
C ALA A 69 5.87 7.95 5.70
N ARG A 70 6.74 6.93 5.77
CA ARG A 70 8.18 7.13 5.96
C ARG A 70 8.84 7.81 4.77
N VAL A 71 8.58 7.37 3.54
CA VAL A 71 9.17 8.02 2.35
C VAL A 71 8.59 9.41 2.10
N SER A 72 7.32 9.67 2.42
CA SER A 72 6.76 11.02 2.43
C SER A 72 7.45 11.94 3.44
N GLY A 73 7.71 11.44 4.66
CA GLY A 73 8.47 12.16 5.67
C GLY A 73 9.89 12.48 5.22
N HIS A 74 10.57 11.52 4.57
CA HIS A 74 11.89 11.70 4.01
C HIS A 74 11.90 12.77 2.90
N LEU A 75 10.95 12.72 1.97
CA LEU A 75 10.82 13.74 0.91
C LEU A 75 10.63 15.14 1.48
N ASN A 76 9.81 15.28 2.54
CA ASN A 76 9.62 16.57 3.19
C ASN A 76 10.90 17.12 3.84
N ASP A 77 11.71 16.26 4.49
CA ASP A 77 13.01 16.63 5.05
C ASP A 77 14.01 17.05 3.95
N VAL A 78 14.08 16.30 2.84
CA VAL A 78 14.94 16.63 1.70
C VAL A 78 14.54 17.97 1.07
N ARG A 79 13.23 18.22 0.89
CA ARG A 79 12.70 19.49 0.40
C ARG A 79 13.02 20.66 1.32
N ALA A 80 12.88 20.48 2.63
CA ALA A 80 13.23 21.50 3.62
C ALA A 80 14.71 21.87 3.53
N ARG A 81 15.60 20.87 3.39
CA ARG A 81 17.03 21.11 3.18
C ARG A 81 17.30 21.80 1.85
N LEU A 82 16.65 21.40 0.76
CA LEU A 82 16.82 22.09 -0.52
C LEU A 82 16.44 23.57 -0.42
N ALA A 83 15.32 23.88 0.24
CA ALA A 83 14.89 25.25 0.48
C ALA A 83 15.92 26.06 1.29
N GLU A 84 16.48 25.48 2.35
CA GLU A 84 17.54 26.12 3.15
C GLU A 84 18.79 26.44 2.30
N ALA A 85 19.24 25.51 1.45
CA ALA A 85 20.37 25.74 0.57
C ALA A 85 20.09 26.85 -0.45
N GLN A 86 18.87 26.87 -1.01
CA GLN A 86 18.43 27.91 -1.93
C GLN A 86 18.40 29.29 -1.26
N ASP A 87 17.92 29.37 -0.03
CA ASP A 87 17.88 30.64 0.73
C ASP A 87 19.29 31.11 1.08
N ARG A 88 20.20 30.20 1.45
CA ARG A 88 21.60 30.54 1.65
C ARG A 88 22.24 31.06 0.36
N ARG A 89 22.03 30.40 -0.77
CA ARG A 89 22.53 30.87 -2.08
C ARG A 89 22.00 32.26 -2.41
N ARG A 90 20.69 32.51 -2.21
CA ARG A 90 20.09 33.84 -2.42
C ARG A 90 20.73 34.91 -1.54
N ALA A 91 20.98 34.62 -0.27
CA ALA A 91 21.62 35.55 0.66
C ALA A 91 23.06 35.91 0.24
N VAL A 92 23.84 34.92 -0.19
CA VAL A 92 25.21 35.13 -0.70
C VAL A 92 25.18 35.92 -2.01
N THR A 93 24.29 35.58 -2.95
CA THR A 93 24.10 36.34 -4.21
C THR A 93 23.74 37.80 -3.95
N ALA A 94 22.84 38.06 -3.00
CA ALA A 94 22.47 39.43 -2.63
C ALA A 94 23.67 40.19 -2.01
N SER A 95 24.50 39.51 -1.22
CA SER A 95 25.70 40.10 -0.62
C SER A 95 26.77 40.40 -1.67
N LEU A 96 26.96 39.49 -2.64
CA LEU A 96 27.86 39.69 -3.76
C LEU A 96 27.44 40.91 -4.59
N LYS A 97 26.15 40.99 -4.94
CA LYS A 97 25.60 42.13 -5.71
C LYS A 97 25.82 43.46 -5.00
N ARG A 98 25.58 43.54 -3.69
CA ARG A 98 25.85 44.76 -2.90
C ARG A 98 27.31 45.19 -2.94
N ASN A 99 28.24 44.22 -2.86
CA ASN A 99 29.67 44.52 -2.90
C ASN A 99 30.12 44.95 -4.31
N GLU A 100 29.59 44.32 -5.36
CA GLU A 100 29.84 44.72 -6.75
C GLU A 100 29.30 46.14 -7.01
N GLU A 101 28.08 46.44 -6.59
CA GLU A 101 27.50 47.79 -6.67
C GLU A 101 28.31 48.82 -5.89
N PHE A 102 28.85 48.47 -4.72
CA PHE A 102 29.73 49.36 -3.95
C PHE A 102 30.99 49.74 -4.74
N ILE A 103 31.63 48.77 -5.41
CA ILE A 103 32.82 49.03 -6.24
C ILE A 103 32.48 49.83 -7.50
N ASP A 104 31.36 49.54 -8.14
CA ASP A 104 30.92 50.28 -9.33
C ASP A 104 30.61 51.75 -8.99
N ASN A 105 29.93 51.97 -7.87
CA ASN A 105 29.65 53.32 -7.35
C ASN A 105 30.91 54.01 -6.77
N ALA A 106 31.92 53.26 -6.34
CA ALA A 106 33.22 53.83 -5.95
C ALA A 106 33.96 54.52 -7.11
N GLY A 107 33.59 54.24 -8.37
CA GLY A 107 34.13 54.98 -9.51
C GLY A 107 33.75 56.47 -9.51
N THR A 108 32.69 56.85 -8.78
CA THR A 108 32.18 58.23 -8.71
C THR A 108 32.50 58.93 -7.39
N THR A 109 33.06 58.22 -6.40
CA THR A 109 33.39 58.73 -5.05
C THR A 109 34.82 58.35 -4.69
N GLU A 110 35.63 59.24 -4.10
CA GLU A 110 36.98 58.87 -3.66
C GLU A 110 36.93 57.82 -2.53
N ILE A 111 37.30 56.58 -2.85
CA ILE A 111 37.49 55.49 -1.89
C ILE A 111 38.98 55.16 -1.80
N SER A 112 39.46 54.81 -0.60
CA SER A 112 40.85 54.44 -0.41
C SER A 112 41.22 53.17 -1.21
N PRO A 113 42.45 53.06 -1.73
CA PRO A 113 42.91 51.84 -2.41
C PRO A 113 42.87 50.60 -1.52
N ALA A 114 43.02 50.77 -0.21
CA ALA A 114 42.97 49.69 0.77
C ALA A 114 41.54 49.11 0.90
N ASP A 115 40.53 49.97 1.04
CA ASP A 115 39.13 49.56 1.16
C ASP A 115 38.65 48.91 -0.14
N ARG A 116 39.05 49.45 -1.29
CA ARG A 116 38.75 48.86 -2.60
C ARG A 116 39.31 47.45 -2.72
N LYS A 117 40.55 47.23 -2.29
CA LYS A 117 41.19 45.91 -2.30
C LYS A 117 40.49 44.93 -1.36
N GLN A 118 40.06 45.40 -0.19
CA GLN A 118 39.31 44.57 0.77
C GLN A 118 37.99 44.10 0.18
N VAL A 119 37.17 45.00 -0.38
CA VAL A 119 35.89 44.63 -0.99
C VAL A 119 36.10 43.71 -2.20
N GLN A 120 37.13 43.93 -3.03
CA GLN A 120 37.46 43.04 -4.14
C GLN A 120 37.82 41.62 -3.66
N SER A 121 38.54 41.50 -2.53
CA SER A 121 38.84 40.20 -1.91
C SER A 121 37.57 39.51 -1.43
N GLU A 122 36.66 40.26 -0.81
CA GLU A 122 35.35 39.75 -0.38
C GLU A 122 34.49 39.27 -1.56
N ILE A 123 34.47 40.01 -2.67
CA ILE A 123 33.79 39.59 -3.91
C ILE A 123 34.33 38.25 -4.40
N SER A 124 35.66 38.09 -4.46
CA SER A 124 36.28 36.83 -4.88
C SER A 124 35.92 35.67 -3.94
N ARG A 125 35.89 35.91 -2.63
CA ARG A 125 35.47 34.93 -1.63
C ARG A 125 34.01 34.51 -1.81
N LEU A 126 33.10 35.47 -1.98
CA LEU A 126 31.67 35.21 -2.19
C LEU A 126 31.40 34.47 -3.50
N LYS A 127 32.17 34.74 -4.56
CA LYS A 127 32.09 34.00 -5.83
C LYS A 127 32.44 32.52 -5.65
N ALA A 128 33.55 32.24 -4.96
CA ALA A 128 33.92 30.86 -4.63
C ALA A 128 32.87 30.16 -3.74
N GLU A 129 32.29 30.87 -2.77
CA GLU A 129 31.20 30.33 -1.95
C GLU A 129 29.95 30.02 -2.79
N LEU A 130 29.58 30.88 -3.75
CA LEU A 130 28.45 30.63 -4.65
C LEU A 130 28.65 29.39 -5.52
N GLU A 131 29.85 29.15 -6.04
CA GLU A 131 30.14 27.94 -6.80
C GLU A 131 29.96 26.69 -5.95
N SER A 132 30.46 26.70 -4.71
CA SER A 132 30.25 25.62 -3.76
C SER A 132 28.77 25.40 -3.43
N LEU A 133 28.01 26.47 -3.20
CA LEU A 133 26.58 26.41 -2.91
C LEU A 133 25.77 25.93 -4.12
N ALA A 134 26.18 26.26 -5.35
CA ALA A 134 25.54 25.77 -6.56
C ALA A 134 25.72 24.25 -6.72
N ALA A 135 26.92 23.74 -6.43
CA ALA A 135 27.17 22.29 -6.42
C ALA A 135 26.34 21.58 -5.34
N GLU A 136 26.26 22.15 -4.15
CA GLU A 136 25.44 21.63 -3.05
C GLU A 136 23.94 21.62 -3.40
N GLU A 137 23.42 22.70 -3.99
CA GLU A 137 22.02 22.77 -4.42
C GLU A 137 21.72 21.70 -5.49
N GLN A 138 22.61 21.52 -6.46
CA GLN A 138 22.45 20.50 -7.50
C GLN A 138 22.39 19.10 -6.89
N GLN A 139 23.25 18.80 -5.91
CA GLN A 139 23.22 17.53 -5.18
C GLN A 139 21.90 17.35 -4.41
N ARG A 140 21.42 18.40 -3.73
CA ARG A 140 20.14 18.35 -2.99
C ARG A 140 18.94 18.19 -3.93
N GLN A 141 18.95 18.81 -5.11
CA GLN A 141 17.92 18.60 -6.14
C GLN A 141 17.92 17.15 -6.65
N SER A 142 19.09 16.55 -6.89
CA SER A 142 19.18 15.13 -7.23
C SER A 142 18.58 14.24 -6.15
N ALA A 143 18.88 14.51 -4.88
CA ALA A 143 18.30 13.77 -3.75
C ALA A 143 16.77 13.94 -3.65
N GLU A 144 16.24 15.13 -3.96
CA GLU A 144 14.79 15.36 -4.01
C GLU A 144 14.14 14.48 -5.07
N MET A 145 14.67 14.47 -6.31
CA MET A 145 14.14 13.65 -7.40
C MET A 145 14.16 12.16 -7.05
N GLU A 146 15.23 11.68 -6.41
CA GLU A 146 15.32 10.29 -5.95
C GLU A 146 14.26 9.97 -4.89
N ALA A 147 14.05 10.86 -3.92
CA ALA A 147 13.03 10.70 -2.89
C ALA A 147 11.60 10.74 -3.46
N GLU A 148 11.35 11.58 -4.47
CA GLU A 148 10.08 11.63 -5.20
C GLU A 148 9.79 10.32 -5.95
N GLU A 149 10.79 9.77 -6.63
CA GLU A 149 10.63 8.50 -7.36
C GLU A 149 10.39 7.33 -6.39
N GLN A 150 11.05 7.33 -5.23
CA GLN A 150 10.79 6.36 -4.17
C GLN A 150 9.35 6.48 -3.66
N LEU A 151 8.88 7.70 -3.39
CA LEU A 151 7.49 7.92 -2.96
C LEU A 151 6.50 7.42 -4.01
N ARG A 152 6.71 7.74 -5.29
CA ARG A 152 5.88 7.28 -6.39
C ARG A 152 5.84 5.75 -6.47
N THR A 153 6.99 5.09 -6.29
CA THR A 153 7.09 3.64 -6.27
C THR A 153 6.28 3.01 -5.14
N GLU A 154 6.39 3.56 -3.92
CA GLU A 154 5.63 3.04 -2.76
C GLU A 154 4.13 3.32 -2.88
N GLN A 155 3.72 4.44 -3.47
CA GLN A 155 2.32 4.74 -3.78
C GLN A 155 1.76 3.79 -4.83
N ALA A 156 2.53 3.43 -5.87
CA ALA A 156 2.11 2.45 -6.86
C ALA A 156 1.91 1.04 -6.25
N LYS A 157 2.78 0.65 -5.31
CA LYS A 157 2.62 -0.60 -4.55
C LYS A 157 1.36 -0.57 -3.66
N LEU A 158 1.08 0.57 -3.02
CA LEU A 158 -0.12 0.77 -2.20
C LEU A 158 -1.39 0.62 -3.03
N SER A 159 -1.49 1.34 -4.15
CA SER A 159 -2.61 1.22 -5.08
C SER A 159 -2.80 -0.22 -5.58
N GLY A 160 -1.69 -0.93 -5.87
CA GLY A 160 -1.76 -2.34 -6.25
C GLY A 160 -2.21 -3.29 -5.13
N LEU A 161 -2.09 -2.91 -3.86
CA LEU A 161 -2.64 -3.67 -2.72
C LEU A 161 -4.13 -3.37 -2.52
N GLU A 162 -4.53 -2.11 -2.63
CA GLU A 162 -5.94 -1.68 -2.59
C GLU A 162 -6.75 -2.42 -3.67
N ASP A 163 -6.25 -2.45 -4.91
CA ASP A 163 -6.84 -3.22 -6.01
C ASP A 163 -7.02 -4.72 -5.70
N ARG A 164 -6.10 -5.32 -4.92
CA ARG A 164 -6.20 -6.73 -4.50
C ARG A 164 -7.24 -6.92 -3.42
N MET A 165 -7.39 -5.94 -2.52
CA MET A 165 -8.42 -5.95 -1.50
C MET A 165 -9.81 -5.83 -2.12
N ASP A 166 -10.02 -4.90 -3.06
CA ASP A 166 -11.30 -4.75 -3.77
C ASP A 166 -11.69 -6.03 -4.53
N ARG A 167 -10.71 -6.73 -5.11
CA ARG A 167 -10.96 -8.02 -5.74
C ARG A 167 -11.34 -9.10 -4.72
N LEU A 168 -10.69 -9.14 -3.57
CA LEU A 168 -11.03 -10.08 -2.51
C LEU A 168 -12.44 -9.81 -1.95
N GLU A 169 -12.82 -8.54 -1.77
CA GLU A 169 -14.17 -8.16 -1.36
C GLU A 169 -15.22 -8.67 -2.36
N LYS A 170 -14.99 -8.48 -3.67
CA LYS A 170 -15.86 -9.03 -4.72
C LYS A 170 -15.91 -10.56 -4.72
N GLU A 171 -14.80 -11.26 -4.43
CA GLU A 171 -14.78 -12.72 -4.28
C GLU A 171 -15.57 -13.19 -3.06
N LEU A 172 -15.58 -12.40 -1.98
CA LEU A 172 -16.34 -12.66 -0.76
C LEU A 172 -17.84 -12.41 -0.93
N ASP A 173 -18.22 -11.37 -1.69
CA ASP A 173 -19.63 -11.04 -1.98
C ASP A 173 -20.29 -12.01 -2.97
N ASN A 174 -19.49 -12.68 -3.80
CA ASN A 174 -19.95 -13.67 -4.78
C ASN A 174 -19.21 -15.01 -4.59
N PRO A 175 -19.45 -15.73 -3.47
CA PRO A 175 -18.83 -17.02 -3.23
C PRO A 175 -19.30 -18.01 -4.31
N ARG A 176 -18.34 -18.55 -5.08
CA ARG A 176 -18.59 -19.61 -6.06
C ARG A 176 -18.83 -20.96 -5.41
#